data_AF-A0A363SW17-F1
#
_entry.id   AF-A0A363SW17-F1
#
_cell.length_a   1.000
_cell.length_b   1.000
_cell.length_c   1.000
_cell.angle_alpha   90.00
_cell.angle_beta   90.00
_cell.angle_gamma   90.00
#
_symmetry.space_group_name_H-M   'P 1'
#
loop_
_entity.id
_entity.type
_entity.pdbx_description
1 polymer ?
#
loop_
_entity_poly.entity_id
_entity_poly.type
_entity_poly.pdbx_seq_one_letter_code
_entity_poly.pdbx_strand_id
1 'polypeptide(L)'
;MTINPVRISHSSDRSIQAGVIALFVLCAAVIGRTLLLIFTDLPALFPQYLGSMLVFLILFALVMWRHDLPVGVLHTYFVFQSIIIVYLLYLPPHLDFIDILFVLLSYQVGLVFIGQSRWVWCGIFISLILVILIYWMGVLFGLAYSMTPIAGCIIFPVYVIAIREQELARIESQKLLEELQVKHKQLELQASRVEQIATIEERNRLARELHDSVSQTMFSIILNTRAIQILQERDPTRVGPQLKHLQTLTQDALLEMRSLIVQLRPQHE
;
A
#
# COMPACT_ATOMS: atom_id res chain seq x y z
N MET A 1 -9.80 0.18 -22.64
CA MET A 1 -9.63 0.95 -21.39
C MET A 1 -8.17 0.85 -21.01
N THR A 2 -7.41 1.90 -21.29
CA THR A 2 -5.97 2.00 -21.04
C THR A 2 -5.72 1.98 -19.54
N ILE A 3 -5.09 0.92 -19.06
CA ILE A 3 -4.64 0.77 -17.68
C ILE A 3 -3.58 1.84 -17.47
N ASN A 4 -3.92 2.88 -16.72
CA ASN A 4 -2.98 3.92 -16.32
C ASN A 4 -1.97 3.25 -15.39
N PRO A 5 -0.66 3.17 -15.74
CA PRO A 5 0.31 2.53 -14.86
C PRO A 5 0.35 3.32 -13.56
N VAL A 6 0.13 2.62 -12.45
CA VAL A 6 0.34 3.14 -11.10
C VAL A 6 1.71 3.81 -11.09
N ARG A 7 1.70 5.14 -10.98
CA ARG A 7 2.89 5.97 -10.85
C ARG A 7 3.49 5.65 -9.49
N ILE A 8 4.29 4.58 -9.42
CA ILE A 8 5.15 4.29 -8.27
C ILE A 8 5.84 5.60 -7.94
N SER A 9 5.58 6.11 -6.75
CA SER A 9 5.89 7.49 -6.41
C SER A 9 7.39 7.73 -6.53
N HIS A 10 7.82 8.46 -7.57
CA HIS A 10 9.17 9.00 -7.74
C HIS A 10 9.71 9.75 -6.52
N SER A 11 8.87 10.07 -5.52
CA SER A 11 9.25 10.77 -4.30
C SER A 11 10.06 9.93 -3.29
N SER A 12 9.79 8.62 -3.18
CA SER A 12 10.46 7.74 -2.20
C SER A 12 11.90 7.43 -2.62
N ASP A 13 12.08 7.12 -3.91
CA ASP A 13 13.41 6.95 -4.50
C ASP A 13 14.22 8.27 -4.38
N ARG A 14 13.57 9.42 -4.52
CA ARG A 14 14.20 10.74 -4.30
C ARG A 14 14.60 11.00 -2.84
N SER A 15 13.83 10.58 -1.84
CA SER A 15 14.20 10.79 -0.43
C SER A 15 15.39 9.93 -0.01
N ILE A 16 15.43 8.67 -0.45
CA ILE A 16 16.58 7.78 -0.20
C ILE A 16 17.79 8.30 -0.98
N GLN A 17 17.64 8.68 -2.25
CA GLN A 17 18.72 9.27 -3.05
C GLN A 17 19.24 10.58 -2.43
N ALA A 18 18.35 11.46 -1.94
CA ALA A 18 18.74 12.68 -1.24
C ALA A 18 19.52 12.37 0.05
N GLY A 19 19.11 11.35 0.82
CA GLY A 19 19.83 10.88 2.00
C GLY A 19 21.23 10.36 1.66
N VAL A 20 21.36 9.57 0.59
CA VAL A 20 22.66 9.07 0.10
C VAL A 20 23.55 10.22 -0.39
N ILE A 21 23.01 11.19 -1.13
CA ILE A 21 23.78 12.37 -1.57
C ILE A 21 24.27 13.17 -0.36
N ALA A 22 23.40 13.44 0.62
CA ALA A 22 23.78 14.16 1.84
C ALA A 22 24.90 13.44 2.61
N LEU A 23 24.87 12.10 2.64
CA LEU A 23 25.89 11.26 3.27
C LEU A 23 27.25 11.38 2.57
N PHE A 24 27.28 11.37 1.23
CA PHE A 24 28.52 11.58 0.47
C PHE A 24 29.05 13.00 0.61
N VAL A 25 28.17 14.01 0.70
CA VAL A 25 28.58 15.40 0.99
C VAL A 25 29.21 15.50 2.38
N LEU A 26 28.63 14.87 3.40
CA LEU A 26 29.19 14.82 4.74
C LEU A 26 30.55 14.11 4.76
N CYS A 27 30.67 12.98 4.04
CA CYS A 27 31.92 12.25 3.89
C CYS A 27 33.01 13.10 3.22
N ALA A 28 32.66 13.78 2.12
CA ALA A 28 33.57 14.68 1.41
C ALA A 28 34.01 15.86 2.29
N ALA A 29 33.13 16.41 3.12
CA ALA A 29 33.46 17.47 4.06
C ALA A 29 34.46 17.01 5.13
N VAL A 30 34.26 15.82 5.72
CA VAL A 30 35.17 15.25 6.71
C VAL A 30 36.54 14.95 6.08
N ILE A 31 36.56 14.32 4.91
CA ILE A 31 37.81 14.01 4.18
C ILE A 31 38.55 15.30 3.80
N GLY A 32 37.85 16.28 3.22
CA GLY A 32 38.43 17.55 2.81
C GLY A 32 39.03 18.32 3.99
N ARG A 33 38.30 18.41 5.12
CA ARG A 33 38.81 19.04 6.35
C ARG A 33 40.03 18.31 6.91
N THR A 34 39.99 16.97 6.94
CA THR A 34 41.10 16.13 7.42
C THR A 34 42.35 16.38 6.59
N LEU A 35 42.25 16.24 5.27
CA LEU A 35 43.39 16.40 4.36
C LEU A 35 43.99 17.80 4.40
N LEU A 36 43.16 18.85 4.52
CA LEU A 36 43.65 20.23 4.62
C LEU A 36 44.50 20.43 5.88
N LEU A 37 43.98 20.03 7.05
CA LEU A 37 44.70 20.19 8.32
C LEU A 37 46.00 19.40 8.38
N ILE A 38 46.01 18.17 7.86
CA ILE A 38 47.23 17.35 7.88
C ILE A 38 48.26 17.88 6.88
N PHE A 39 47.80 18.39 5.73
CA PHE A 39 48.70 19.00 4.76
C PHE A 39 49.39 20.26 5.33
N THR A 40 48.69 21.04 6.15
CA THR A 40 49.27 22.24 6.78
C THR A 40 50.14 21.93 7.99
N ASP A 41 49.68 21.04 8.88
CA ASP A 41 50.29 20.88 10.21
C ASP A 41 51.31 19.73 10.25
N LEU A 42 51.06 18.61 9.55
CA LEU A 42 51.81 17.35 9.65
C LEU A 42 51.93 16.64 8.28
N PRO A 43 52.63 17.22 7.28
CA PRO A 43 52.65 16.71 5.90
C PRO A 43 53.26 15.30 5.78
N ALA A 44 54.09 14.87 6.74
CA ALA A 44 54.66 13.52 6.76
C ALA A 44 53.60 12.41 6.92
N LEU A 45 52.48 12.69 7.58
CA LEU A 45 51.39 11.73 7.80
C LEU A 45 50.32 11.80 6.71
N PHE A 46 50.41 12.79 5.81
CA PHE A 46 49.43 13.00 4.74
C PHE A 46 49.15 11.74 3.89
N PRO A 47 50.15 10.96 3.43
CA PRO A 47 49.89 9.76 2.63
C PRO A 47 49.12 8.68 3.40
N GLN A 48 49.35 8.56 4.71
CA GLN A 48 48.72 7.54 5.56
C GLN A 48 47.24 7.87 5.79
N TYR A 49 46.92 9.13 6.07
CA TYR A 49 45.54 9.60 6.18
C TYR A 49 44.79 9.51 4.86
N LEU A 50 45.41 9.94 3.76
CA LEU A 50 44.80 9.84 2.43
C LEU A 50 44.50 8.39 2.06
N GLY A 51 45.46 7.48 2.24
CA GLY A 51 45.27 6.06 1.95
C GLY A 51 44.14 5.44 2.77
N SER A 52 44.13 5.69 4.08
CA SER A 52 43.11 5.14 4.99
C SER A 52 41.71 5.69 4.67
N MET A 53 41.58 6.99 4.36
CA MET A 53 40.32 7.61 3.96
C MET A 53 39.82 7.11 2.60
N LEU A 54 40.71 6.88 1.64
CA LEU A 54 40.34 6.28 0.36
C LEU A 54 39.83 4.85 0.53
N VAL A 55 40.51 4.03 1.35
CA VAL A 55 40.05 2.67 1.67
C VAL A 55 38.69 2.72 2.35
N PHE A 56 38.49 3.61 3.34
CA PHE A 56 37.21 3.83 3.99
C PHE A 56 36.11 4.15 2.97
N LEU A 57 36.36 5.12 2.08
CA LEU A 57 35.38 5.58 1.09
C LEU A 57 35.05 4.51 0.05
N ILE A 58 36.04 3.76 -0.43
CA ILE A 58 35.85 2.66 -1.39
C ILE A 58 34.96 1.58 -0.76
N LEU A 59 35.28 1.18 0.48
CA LEU A 59 34.48 0.19 1.20
C LEU A 59 33.07 0.70 1.50
N PHE A 60 32.94 1.97 1.87
CA PHE A 60 31.67 2.62 2.14
C PHE A 60 30.76 2.63 0.90
N ALA A 61 31.32 3.01 -0.25
CA ALA A 61 30.63 2.99 -1.53
C ALA A 61 30.30 1.57 -2.02
N LEU A 62 31.16 0.59 -1.76
CA LEU A 62 30.97 -0.80 -2.19
C LEU A 62 29.69 -1.41 -1.62
N VAL A 63 29.43 -1.23 -0.32
CA VAL A 63 28.22 -1.75 0.34
C VAL A 63 26.96 -0.96 -0.05
N MET A 64 27.10 0.32 -0.40
CA MET A 64 26.01 1.10 -1.01
C MET A 64 25.66 0.61 -2.43
N TRP A 65 26.60 0.00 -3.15
CA TRP A 65 26.35 -0.55 -4.49
C TRP A 65 25.89 -2.01 -4.46
N ARG A 66 26.45 -2.82 -3.55
CA ARG A 66 26.13 -4.25 -3.41
C ARG A 66 25.22 -4.49 -2.22
N HIS A 67 23.91 -4.41 -2.47
CA HIS A 67 22.88 -4.62 -1.44
C HIS A 67 22.67 -6.09 -1.03
N ASP A 68 23.15 -7.06 -1.83
CA ASP A 68 22.86 -8.50 -1.65
C ASP A 68 23.95 -9.27 -0.87
N LEU A 69 24.76 -8.59 -0.06
CA LEU A 69 25.81 -9.25 0.71
C LEU A 69 25.22 -10.07 1.86
N PRO A 70 25.74 -11.30 2.12
CA PRO A 70 25.26 -12.12 3.22
C PRO A 70 25.59 -11.46 4.57
N VAL A 71 24.71 -11.66 5.55
CA VAL A 71 24.77 -11.03 6.87
C VAL A 71 26.12 -11.22 7.58
N GLY A 72 26.73 -12.41 7.46
CA GLY A 72 28.05 -12.68 8.03
C GLY A 72 29.17 -11.80 7.47
N VAL A 73 29.17 -11.55 6.15
CA VAL A 73 30.15 -10.67 5.49
C VAL A 73 29.94 -9.22 5.92
N LEU A 74 28.68 -8.81 6.08
CA LEU A 74 28.34 -7.46 6.56
C LEU A 74 28.90 -7.20 7.96
N HIS A 75 28.81 -8.16 8.89
CA HIS A 75 29.44 -8.02 10.20
C HIS A 75 30.96 -7.83 10.08
N THR A 76 31.64 -8.65 9.27
CA THR A 76 33.09 -8.50 9.07
C THR A 76 33.47 -7.17 8.43
N TYR A 77 32.63 -6.65 7.52
CA TYR A 77 32.80 -5.34 6.91
C TYR A 77 32.73 -4.21 7.94
N PHE A 78 31.73 -4.21 8.83
CA PHE A 78 31.59 -3.17 9.86
C PHE A 78 32.70 -3.24 10.90
N VAL A 79 33.20 -4.44 11.25
CA VAL A 79 34.40 -4.59 12.07
C VAL A 79 35.59 -3.89 11.38
N PHE A 80 35.84 -4.20 10.11
CA PHE A 80 36.98 -3.65 9.36
C PHE A 80 36.90 -2.13 9.20
N GLN A 81 35.73 -1.59 8.85
CA GLN A 81 35.50 -0.14 8.79
C GLN A 81 35.71 0.54 10.14
N SER A 82 35.25 -0.07 11.24
CA SER A 82 35.47 0.45 12.59
C SER A 82 36.95 0.50 12.94
N ILE A 83 37.72 -0.55 12.59
CA ILE A 83 39.17 -0.59 12.80
C ILE A 83 39.86 0.57 12.06
N ILE A 84 39.45 0.87 10.82
CA ILE A 84 40.00 2.00 10.05
C ILE A 84 39.72 3.33 10.76
N ILE A 85 38.50 3.56 11.23
CA ILE A 85 38.15 4.80 11.96
C ILE A 85 38.96 4.91 13.26
N VAL A 86 39.08 3.82 14.03
CA VAL A 86 39.87 3.81 15.27
C VAL A 86 41.35 4.10 14.97
N TYR A 87 41.90 3.51 13.91
CA TYR A 87 43.27 3.80 13.46
C TYR A 87 43.44 5.28 13.08
N LEU A 88 42.49 5.87 12.36
CA LEU A 88 42.49 7.28 11.99
C LEU A 88 42.41 8.23 13.20
N LEU A 89 41.62 7.88 14.22
CA LEU A 89 41.50 8.63 15.48
C LEU A 89 42.76 8.52 16.35
N TYR A 90 43.48 7.40 16.26
CA TYR A 90 44.72 7.20 17.01
C TYR A 90 45.90 7.99 16.42
N LEU A 91 45.88 8.31 15.13
CA LEU A 91 46.94 9.11 14.50
C LEU A 91 46.96 10.56 15.03
N PRO A 92 48.14 11.14 15.31
CA PRO A 92 48.26 12.54 15.68
C PRO A 92 47.92 13.44 14.47
N PRO A 93 47.22 14.58 14.65
CA PRO A 93 47.00 15.30 15.91
C PRO A 93 45.70 14.94 16.68
N HIS A 94 45.17 13.72 16.55
CA HIS A 94 43.95 13.26 17.24
C HIS A 94 42.73 14.12 16.90
N LEU A 95 42.40 14.14 15.61
CA LEU A 95 41.29 14.92 15.07
C LEU A 95 39.95 14.34 15.56
N ASP A 96 39.34 14.99 16.54
CA ASP A 96 38.07 14.62 17.16
C ASP A 96 36.97 14.35 16.14
N PHE A 97 36.78 15.26 15.18
CA PHE A 97 35.71 15.21 14.16
C PHE A 97 35.78 14.02 13.19
N ILE A 98 36.85 13.20 13.22
CA ILE A 98 36.89 11.93 12.48
C ILE A 98 35.85 10.94 13.04
N ASP A 99 35.45 11.08 14.30
CA ASP A 99 34.38 10.30 14.92
C ASP A 99 33.02 10.43 14.21
N ILE A 100 32.80 11.49 13.43
CA ILE A 100 31.64 11.66 12.54
C ILE A 100 31.53 10.47 11.57
N LEU A 101 32.63 9.82 11.18
CA LEU A 101 32.58 8.63 10.34
C LEU A 101 31.80 7.47 10.99
N PHE A 102 31.76 7.37 12.32
CA PHE A 102 30.89 6.42 13.02
C PHE A 102 29.41 6.77 12.85
N VAL A 103 29.07 8.06 12.79
CA VAL A 103 27.71 8.52 12.49
C VAL A 103 27.31 8.09 11.08
N LEU A 104 28.22 8.20 10.10
CA LEU A 104 27.97 7.71 8.73
C LEU A 104 27.76 6.19 8.71
N LEU A 105 28.55 5.42 9.46
CA LEU A 105 28.36 3.97 9.57
C LEU A 105 27.05 3.61 10.27
N SER A 106 26.61 4.38 11.27
CA SER A 106 25.31 4.16 11.95
C SER A 106 24.12 4.29 10.98
N TYR A 107 24.20 5.24 10.04
CA TYR A 107 23.22 5.37 8.97
C TYR A 107 23.21 4.12 8.07
N GLN A 108 24.38 3.62 7.68
CA GLN A 108 24.52 2.40 6.87
C GLN A 108 24.00 1.15 7.60
N VAL A 109 24.19 1.06 8.92
CA VAL A 109 23.61 -0.01 9.75
C VAL A 109 22.08 0.00 9.67
N GLY A 110 21.46 1.18 9.73
CA GLY A 110 20.00 1.33 9.58
C GLY A 110 19.45 0.90 8.21
N LEU A 111 20.25 1.02 7.16
CA LEU A 111 19.90 0.56 5.81
C LEU A 111 20.05 -0.96 5.64
N VAL A 112 21.14 -1.53 6.15
CA VAL A 112 21.58 -2.88 5.78
C VAL A 112 21.06 -3.96 6.73
N PHE A 113 21.07 -3.71 8.04
CA PHE A 113 20.64 -4.72 9.01
C PHE A 113 19.14 -4.62 9.33
N ILE A 114 18.56 -5.74 9.76
CA ILE A 114 17.18 -5.85 10.23
C ILE A 114 17.20 -6.48 11.62
N GLY A 115 16.29 -6.08 12.51
CA GLY A 115 16.18 -6.62 13.87
C GLY A 115 17.20 -6.07 14.87
N GLN A 116 17.59 -6.90 15.85
CA GLN A 116 18.42 -6.54 17.02
C GLN A 116 19.87 -6.15 16.66
N SER A 117 20.45 -6.73 15.60
CA SER A 117 21.85 -6.47 15.21
C SER A 117 22.14 -4.99 14.92
N ARG A 118 21.12 -4.22 14.52
CA ARG A 118 21.24 -2.77 14.32
C ARG A 118 21.62 -2.03 15.60
N TRP A 119 20.91 -2.33 16.69
CA TRP A 119 21.10 -1.66 17.97
C TRP A 119 22.41 -2.07 18.64
N VAL A 120 22.82 -3.33 18.46
CA VAL A 120 24.13 -3.82 18.90
C VAL A 120 25.25 -3.00 18.25
N TRP A 121 25.22 -2.82 16.93
CA TRP A 121 26.24 -2.02 16.23
C TRP A 121 26.21 -0.54 16.62
N CYS A 122 25.03 0.07 16.75
CA CYS A 122 24.94 1.46 17.22
C CYS A 122 25.52 1.62 18.63
N GLY A 123 25.24 0.66 19.53
CA GLY A 123 25.82 0.61 20.88
C GLY A 123 27.34 0.47 20.86
N ILE A 124 27.89 -0.39 19.98
CA ILE A 124 29.34 -0.54 19.78
C ILE A 124 29.96 0.79 19.33
N PHE A 125 29.37 1.48 18.34
CA PHE A 125 29.90 2.77 17.87
C PHE A 125 29.85 3.84 18.96
N ILE A 126 28.75 3.95 19.68
CA ILE A 126 28.60 4.87 20.82
C ILE A 126 29.68 4.59 21.89
N SER A 127 29.90 3.32 22.22
CA SER A 127 30.93 2.93 23.18
C SER A 127 32.34 3.24 22.69
N LEU A 128 32.64 3.02 21.40
CA LEU A 128 33.94 3.32 20.81
C LEU A 128 34.21 4.82 20.83
N ILE A 129 33.26 5.64 20.38
CA ILE A 129 33.32 7.11 20.45
C ILE A 129 33.62 7.53 21.89
N LEU A 130 32.79 7.09 22.84
CA LEU A 130 32.90 7.50 24.24
C LEU A 130 34.27 7.13 24.84
N VAL A 131 34.71 5.89 24.69
CA VAL A 131 35.97 5.39 25.27
C VAL A 131 37.17 6.11 24.66
N ILE A 132 37.19 6.30 23.34
CA ILE A 132 38.32 6.94 22.64
C ILE A 132 38.43 8.41 23.02
N LEU A 133 37.31 9.16 23.03
CA LEU A 133 37.33 10.57 23.37
C LEU A 133 37.68 10.80 24.85
N ILE A 134 37.19 9.96 25.77
CA ILE A 134 37.57 10.02 27.19
C ILE A 134 39.06 9.73 27.37
N TYR A 135 39.60 8.75 26.64
CA TYR A 135 41.02 8.41 26.70
C TYR A 135 41.90 9.58 26.26
N TRP A 136 41.55 10.28 25.18
CA TRP A 136 42.35 11.37 24.64
C TRP A 136 42.18 12.71 25.36
N MET A 137 40.94 13.06 25.73
CA MET A 137 40.61 14.40 26.23
C MET A 137 40.29 14.42 27.73
N GLY A 138 40.35 13.28 28.39
CA GLY A 138 39.89 13.10 29.76
C GLY A 138 38.36 13.01 29.86
N VAL A 139 37.87 12.73 31.07
CA VAL A 139 36.45 12.41 31.31
C VAL A 139 35.52 13.56 30.94
N LEU A 140 35.82 14.79 31.39
CA LEU A 140 34.92 15.93 31.23
C LEU A 140 34.76 16.34 29.75
N PHE A 141 35.88 16.58 29.07
CA PHE A 141 35.85 16.95 27.66
C PHE A 141 35.42 15.77 26.78
N GLY A 142 35.88 14.55 27.07
CA GLY A 142 35.46 13.37 26.32
C GLY A 142 33.94 13.18 26.33
N LEU A 143 33.30 13.35 27.49
CA LEU A 143 31.84 13.33 27.60
C LEU A 143 31.20 14.45 26.77
N ALA A 144 31.66 15.69 26.92
CA ALA A 144 31.09 16.84 26.22
C ALA A 144 31.17 16.71 24.69
N TYR A 145 32.34 16.36 24.15
CA TYR A 145 32.54 16.21 22.71
C TYR A 145 31.85 14.97 22.14
N SER A 146 31.69 13.90 22.93
CA SER A 146 30.96 12.69 22.50
C SER A 146 29.45 12.89 22.34
N MET A 147 28.84 13.93 22.94
CA MET A 147 27.38 14.09 22.91
C MET A 147 26.84 14.25 21.49
N THR A 148 27.49 15.07 20.65
CA THR A 148 27.08 15.34 19.28
C THR A 148 27.11 14.10 18.38
N PRO A 149 28.23 13.35 18.27
CA PRO A 149 28.28 12.14 17.46
C PRO A 149 27.40 11.01 18.04
N ILE A 150 27.25 10.90 19.36
CA ILE A 150 26.31 9.95 19.97
C ILE A 150 24.87 10.25 19.55
N ALA A 151 24.46 11.52 19.58
CA ALA A 151 23.14 11.92 19.08
C ALA A 151 22.98 11.54 17.60
N GLY A 152 24.01 11.75 16.78
CA GLY A 152 24.03 11.29 15.39
C GLY A 152 23.83 9.78 15.25
N CYS A 153 24.58 8.97 16.00
CA CYS A 153 24.48 7.50 16.00
C CYS A 153 23.12 6.96 16.44
N ILE A 154 22.27 7.78 17.06
CA ILE A 154 20.90 7.43 17.43
C ILE A 154 19.91 7.96 16.38
N ILE A 155 19.98 9.26 16.06
CA ILE A 155 19.00 9.94 15.21
C ILE A 155 19.01 9.39 13.79
N PHE A 156 20.17 9.24 13.17
CA PHE A 156 20.27 8.80 11.78
C PHE A 156 19.69 7.40 11.53
N PRO A 157 20.06 6.35 12.28
CA PRO A 157 19.45 5.04 12.08
C PRO A 157 17.96 5.05 12.41
N VAL A 158 17.50 5.75 13.47
CA VAL A 158 16.07 5.87 13.78
C VAL A 158 15.30 6.49 12.61
N TYR A 159 15.81 7.59 12.07
CA TYR A 159 15.19 8.30 10.94
C TYR A 159 15.09 7.41 9.70
N VAL A 160 16.17 6.71 9.34
CA VAL A 160 16.18 5.78 8.20
C VAL A 160 15.18 4.65 8.39
N ILE A 161 15.15 4.06 9.58
CA ILE A 161 14.24 2.95 9.89
C ILE A 161 12.79 3.43 9.78
N ALA A 162 12.47 4.58 10.37
CA ALA A 162 11.13 5.15 10.34
C ALA A 162 10.65 5.43 8.89
N ILE A 163 11.52 5.98 8.03
CA ILE A 163 11.18 6.20 6.62
C ILE A 163 10.90 4.88 5.92
N ARG A 164 11.75 3.87 6.10
CA ARG A 164 11.58 2.57 5.43
C ARG A 164 10.32 1.86 5.88
N GLU A 165 10.04 1.85 7.18
CA GLU A 165 8.81 1.26 7.72
C GLU A 165 7.57 1.99 7.19
N GLN A 166 7.60 3.32 7.12
CA GLN A 166 6.52 4.11 6.55
C GLN A 166 6.31 3.83 5.05
N GLU A 167 7.38 3.68 4.28
CA GLU A 167 7.31 3.35 2.85
C GLU A 167 6.72 1.96 2.62
N LEU A 168 7.15 0.96 3.40
CA LEU A 168 6.60 -0.39 3.34
C LEU A 168 5.10 -0.39 3.68
N ALA A 169 4.71 0.28 4.76
CA ALA A 169 3.32 0.41 5.17
C ALA A 169 2.47 1.11 4.10
N ARG A 170 3.03 2.12 3.41
CA ARG A 170 2.35 2.82 2.31
C ARG A 170 2.16 1.92 1.09
N ILE A 171 3.17 1.14 0.72
CA ILE A 171 3.07 0.18 -0.39
C ILE A 171 2.02 -0.89 -0.08
N GLU A 172 2.00 -1.40 1.15
CA GLU A 172 1.01 -2.38 1.59
C GLU A 172 -0.42 -1.80 1.60
N SER A 173 -0.60 -0.60 2.16
CA SER A 173 -1.87 0.12 2.16
C SER A 173 -2.41 0.35 0.74
N GLN A 174 -1.54 0.73 -0.20
CA GLN A 174 -1.92 0.94 -1.59
C GLN A 174 -2.38 -0.36 -2.26
N LYS A 175 -1.68 -1.48 -2.02
CA LYS A 175 -2.07 -2.80 -2.54
C LYS A 175 -3.44 -3.23 -2.00
N LEU A 176 -3.67 -3.04 -0.70
CA LEU A 176 -4.94 -3.35 -0.05
C LEU A 176 -6.09 -2.51 -0.63
N LEU A 177 -5.85 -1.23 -0.90
CA LEU A 177 -6.85 -0.35 -1.51
C LEU A 177 -7.22 -0.81 -2.93
N GLU A 178 -6.24 -1.20 -3.73
CA GLU A 178 -6.46 -1.74 -5.08
C GLU A 178 -7.25 -3.05 -5.03
N GLU A 179 -6.92 -3.96 -4.11
CA GLU A 179 -7.66 -5.20 -3.92
C GLU A 179 -9.11 -4.95 -3.49
N LEU A 180 -9.33 -4.01 -2.55
CA LEU A 180 -10.65 -3.63 -2.08
C LEU A 180 -11.51 -3.02 -3.20
N GLN A 181 -10.93 -2.17 -4.05
CA GLN A 181 -11.62 -1.61 -5.21
C GLN A 181 -12.05 -2.69 -6.21
N VAL A 182 -11.19 -3.66 -6.48
CA VAL A 182 -11.52 -4.79 -7.35
C VAL A 182 -12.67 -5.61 -6.78
N LYS A 183 -12.63 -5.93 -5.48
CA LYS A 183 -13.71 -6.66 -4.78
C LYS A 183 -15.02 -5.88 -4.77
N HIS A 184 -14.97 -4.57 -4.50
CA HIS A 184 -16.15 -3.71 -4.54
C HIS A 184 -16.85 -3.78 -5.90
N LYS A 185 -16.08 -3.63 -6.99
CA LYS A 185 -16.61 -3.73 -8.35
C LYS A 185 -17.20 -5.11 -8.67
N GLN A 186 -16.61 -6.18 -8.14
CA GLN A 186 -17.17 -7.53 -8.28
C GLN A 186 -18.52 -7.66 -7.57
N LEU A 187 -18.65 -7.12 -6.36
CA LEU A 187 -19.90 -7.12 -5.61
C LEU A 187 -20.99 -6.29 -6.30
N GLU A 188 -20.66 -5.12 -6.83
CA GLU A 188 -21.59 -4.30 -7.62
C GLU A 188 -22.11 -5.07 -8.85
N LEU A 189 -21.23 -5.74 -9.58
CA LEU A 189 -21.61 -6.56 -10.73
C LEU A 189 -22.48 -7.77 -10.32
N GLN A 190 -22.19 -8.39 -9.17
CA GLN A 190 -23.00 -9.47 -8.64
C GLN A 190 -24.38 -8.99 -8.21
N ALA A 191 -24.45 -7.87 -7.48
CA ALA A 191 -25.70 -7.25 -7.05
C ALA A 191 -26.58 -6.90 -8.25
N SER A 192 -26.01 -6.26 -9.28
CA SER A 192 -26.73 -5.94 -10.52
C SER A 192 -27.25 -7.20 -11.25
N ARG A 193 -26.47 -8.29 -11.28
CA ARG A 193 -26.94 -9.57 -11.86
C ARG A 193 -28.08 -10.17 -11.06
N VAL A 194 -27.99 -10.15 -9.72
CA VAL A 194 -29.05 -10.66 -8.85
C VAL A 194 -30.33 -9.84 -9.04
N GLU A 195 -30.23 -8.53 -9.13
CA GLU A 195 -31.35 -7.64 -9.39
C GLU A 195 -32.02 -7.93 -10.75
N GLN A 196 -31.22 -8.12 -11.80
CA GLN A 196 -31.72 -8.49 -13.13
C GLN A 196 -32.45 -9.84 -13.12
N ILE A 197 -31.89 -10.84 -12.44
CA ILE A 197 -32.51 -12.17 -12.29
C ILE A 197 -33.82 -12.05 -11.53
N ALA A 198 -33.83 -11.36 -10.38
CA ALA A 198 -35.03 -11.14 -9.58
C ALA A 198 -36.13 -10.42 -10.38
N THR A 199 -35.75 -9.42 -11.18
CA THR A 199 -36.69 -8.71 -12.07
C THR A 199 -37.30 -9.65 -13.13
N ILE A 200 -36.50 -10.54 -13.72
CA ILE A 200 -36.97 -11.52 -14.71
C ILE A 200 -37.87 -12.58 -14.06
N GLU A 201 -37.49 -13.10 -12.89
CA GLU A 201 -38.28 -14.05 -12.12
C GLU A 201 -39.65 -13.49 -11.77
N GLU A 202 -39.69 -12.23 -11.32
CA GLU A 202 -40.92 -11.53 -10.99
C GLU A 202 -41.81 -11.33 -12.22
N ARG A 203 -41.24 -10.91 -13.36
CA ARG A 203 -41.97 -10.82 -14.62
C ARG A 203 -42.57 -12.17 -15.05
N ASN A 204 -41.82 -13.26 -14.92
CA ASN A 204 -42.30 -14.60 -15.26
C ASN A 204 -43.39 -15.08 -14.29
N ARG A 205 -43.29 -14.74 -13.01
CA ARG A 205 -44.33 -15.02 -12.02
C ARG A 205 -45.64 -14.31 -12.40
N LEU A 206 -45.57 -13.00 -12.66
CA LEU A 206 -46.74 -12.21 -13.08
C LEU A 206 -47.34 -12.73 -14.39
N ALA A 207 -46.51 -13.08 -15.38
CA ALA A 207 -47.01 -13.64 -16.65
C ALA A 207 -47.80 -14.94 -16.46
N ARG A 208 -47.37 -15.82 -15.53
CA ARG A 208 -48.10 -17.04 -15.17
C ARG A 208 -49.42 -16.74 -14.45
N GLU A 209 -49.38 -15.90 -13.42
CA GLU A 209 -50.59 -15.49 -12.67
C GLU A 209 -51.65 -14.89 -13.62
N LEU A 210 -51.21 -14.12 -14.62
CA LEU A 210 -52.08 -13.58 -15.65
C LEU A 210 -52.61 -14.63 -16.60
N HIS A 211 -51.75 -15.53 -17.09
CA HIS A 211 -52.19 -16.60 -17.98
C HIS A 211 -53.26 -17.49 -17.30
N ASP A 212 -53.08 -17.77 -16.01
CA ASP A 212 -54.03 -18.56 -15.23
C ASP A 212 -55.37 -17.82 -15.06
N SER A 213 -55.34 -16.53 -14.69
CA SER A 213 -56.55 -15.71 -14.56
C SER A 213 -57.32 -15.57 -15.88
N VAL A 214 -56.59 -15.29 -16.98
CA VAL A 214 -57.18 -15.21 -18.33
C VAL A 214 -57.81 -16.55 -18.74
N SER A 215 -57.11 -17.66 -18.51
CA SER A 215 -57.58 -19.00 -18.86
C SER A 215 -58.83 -19.40 -18.06
N GLN A 216 -58.87 -19.11 -16.75
CA GLN A 216 -60.04 -19.33 -15.90
C GLN A 216 -61.26 -18.51 -16.36
N THR A 217 -61.02 -17.26 -16.73
CA THR A 217 -62.07 -16.35 -17.20
C THR A 217 -62.63 -16.80 -18.56
N MET A 218 -61.75 -17.17 -19.50
CA MET A 218 -62.14 -17.70 -20.80
C MET A 218 -62.89 -19.03 -20.67
N PHE A 219 -62.47 -19.92 -19.77
CA PHE A 219 -63.18 -21.16 -19.48
C PHE A 219 -64.60 -20.90 -18.96
N SER A 220 -64.76 -19.92 -18.06
CA SER A 220 -66.06 -19.51 -17.52
C SER A 220 -66.98 -18.91 -18.58
N ILE A 221 -66.44 -18.13 -19.51
CA ILE A 221 -67.17 -17.59 -20.68
C ILE A 221 -67.63 -18.73 -21.60
N ILE A 222 -66.76 -19.69 -21.90
CA ILE A 222 -67.08 -20.86 -22.74
C ILE A 222 -68.20 -21.70 -22.09
N LEU A 223 -68.11 -21.97 -20.78
CA LEU A 223 -69.15 -22.70 -20.04
C LEU A 223 -70.50 -21.98 -20.04
N ASN A 224 -70.51 -20.66 -19.77
CA ASN A 224 -71.75 -19.87 -19.82
C ASN A 224 -72.35 -19.85 -21.23
N THR A 225 -71.52 -19.75 -22.26
CA THR A 225 -71.99 -19.78 -23.66
C THR A 225 -72.66 -21.11 -23.99
N ARG A 226 -72.07 -22.25 -23.57
CA ARG A 226 -72.69 -23.57 -23.71
C ARG A 226 -73.99 -23.68 -22.92
N ALA A 227 -74.05 -23.15 -21.71
CA ALA A 227 -75.27 -23.14 -20.91
C ALA A 227 -76.40 -22.37 -21.59
N ILE A 228 -76.08 -21.21 -22.19
CA ILE A 228 -77.04 -20.41 -22.98
C ILE A 228 -77.52 -21.18 -24.22
N GLN A 229 -76.64 -21.89 -24.93
CA GLN A 229 -77.03 -22.73 -26.07
C GLN A 229 -78.01 -23.83 -25.67
N ILE A 230 -77.76 -24.53 -24.56
CA ILE A 230 -78.69 -25.54 -24.02
C ILE A 230 -80.01 -24.90 -23.57
N LEU A 231 -79.96 -23.70 -22.98
CA LEU A 231 -81.15 -22.96 -22.54
C LEU A 231 -82.00 -22.51 -23.73
N GLN A 232 -81.39 -22.17 -24.86
CA GLN A 232 -82.11 -21.77 -26.08
C GLN A 232 -83.03 -22.87 -26.61
N GLU A 233 -82.65 -24.14 -26.47
CA GLU A 233 -83.47 -25.29 -26.87
C GLU A 233 -84.60 -25.59 -25.86
N ARG A 234 -84.40 -25.27 -24.57
CA ARG A 234 -85.34 -25.63 -23.48
C ARG A 234 -86.29 -24.49 -23.07
N ASP A 235 -85.80 -23.26 -22.99
CA ASP A 235 -86.53 -22.08 -22.52
C ASP A 235 -86.00 -20.79 -23.18
N PRO A 236 -86.48 -20.45 -24.39
CA PRO A 236 -86.00 -19.31 -25.16
C PRO A 236 -86.20 -17.95 -24.47
N THR A 237 -87.18 -17.84 -23.57
CA THR A 237 -87.54 -16.58 -22.92
C THR A 237 -86.46 -16.10 -21.94
N ARG A 238 -85.63 -17.02 -21.43
CA ARG A 238 -84.57 -16.74 -20.45
C ARG A 238 -83.19 -16.49 -21.08
N VAL A 239 -83.05 -16.63 -22.40
CA VAL A 239 -81.80 -16.43 -23.14
C VAL A 239 -81.34 -14.96 -23.09
N GLY A 240 -82.25 -14.00 -23.29
CA GLY A 240 -81.92 -12.57 -23.28
C GLY A 240 -81.25 -12.08 -21.97
N PRO A 241 -81.83 -12.39 -20.79
CA PRO A 241 -81.20 -12.08 -19.50
C PRO A 241 -79.82 -12.73 -19.31
N GLN A 242 -79.63 -13.99 -19.72
CA GLN A 242 -78.33 -14.66 -19.59
C GLN A 242 -77.27 -14.11 -20.55
N LEU A 243 -77.65 -13.74 -21.79
CA LEU A 243 -76.76 -13.04 -22.73
C LEU A 243 -76.30 -11.70 -22.16
N LYS A 244 -77.20 -10.94 -21.52
CA LYS A 244 -76.86 -9.68 -20.87
C LYS A 244 -75.88 -9.89 -19.71
N HIS A 245 -76.06 -10.95 -18.92
CA HIS A 245 -75.13 -11.32 -17.84
C HIS A 245 -73.76 -11.75 -18.39
N LEU A 246 -73.72 -12.55 -19.46
CA LEU A 246 -72.48 -12.93 -20.14
C LEU A 246 -71.76 -11.70 -20.69
N GLN A 247 -72.48 -10.73 -21.26
CA GLN A 247 -71.91 -9.48 -21.75
C GLN A 247 -71.26 -8.68 -20.62
N THR A 248 -71.91 -8.55 -19.47
CA THR A 248 -71.33 -7.88 -18.28
C THR A 248 -70.09 -8.62 -17.78
N LEU A 249 -70.16 -9.94 -17.60
CA LEU A 249 -69.02 -10.77 -17.20
C LEU A 249 -67.81 -10.61 -18.14
N THR A 250 -68.06 -10.56 -19.45
CA THR A 250 -67.00 -10.41 -20.45
C THR A 250 -66.40 -8.99 -20.44
N GLN A 251 -67.20 -7.97 -20.14
CA GLN A 251 -66.71 -6.59 -19.98
C GLN A 251 -65.86 -6.43 -18.73
N ASP A 252 -66.31 -6.98 -17.60
CA ASP A 252 -65.59 -6.93 -16.32
C ASP A 252 -64.25 -7.68 -16.44
N ALA A 253 -64.26 -8.87 -17.05
CA ALA A 253 -63.07 -9.63 -17.41
C ALA A 253 -62.07 -8.82 -18.25
N LEU A 254 -62.55 -8.10 -19.26
CA LEU A 254 -61.72 -7.28 -20.13
C LEU A 254 -61.08 -6.09 -19.38
N LEU A 255 -61.83 -5.49 -18.45
CA LEU A 255 -61.33 -4.39 -17.61
C LEU A 255 -60.26 -4.87 -16.63
N GLU A 256 -60.47 -6.02 -15.99
CA GLU A 256 -59.51 -6.63 -15.07
C GLU A 256 -58.21 -6.99 -15.80
N MET A 257 -58.30 -7.64 -16.97
CA MET A 257 -57.14 -7.93 -17.81
C MET A 257 -56.39 -6.66 -18.23
N ARG A 258 -57.10 -5.59 -18.62
CA ARG A 258 -56.47 -4.31 -18.99
C ARG A 258 -55.74 -3.67 -17.82
N SER A 259 -56.34 -3.67 -16.63
CA SER A 259 -55.73 -3.14 -15.40
C SER A 259 -54.41 -3.86 -15.10
N LEU A 260 -54.41 -5.18 -15.20
CA LEU A 260 -53.25 -6.01 -14.95
C LEU A 260 -52.12 -5.82 -16.00
N ILE A 261 -52.47 -5.70 -17.28
CA ILE A 261 -51.50 -5.42 -18.35
C ILE A 261 -50.85 -4.03 -18.17
N VAL A 262 -51.59 -3.05 -17.67
CA VAL A 262 -51.04 -1.72 -17.38
C VAL A 262 -49.99 -1.78 -16.26
N GLN A 263 -50.20 -2.60 -15.23
CA GLN A 263 -49.23 -2.80 -14.14
C GLN A 263 -47.95 -3.50 -14.61
N LEU A 264 -48.02 -4.32 -15.66
CA LEU A 264 -46.86 -4.97 -16.28
C LEU A 264 -46.03 -4.06 -17.19
N ARG A 265 -46.58 -2.94 -17.66
CA ARG A 265 -45.88 -2.09 -18.62
C ARG A 265 -44.71 -1.42 -17.89
N PRO A 266 -43.47 -1.52 -18.39
CA PRO A 266 -42.34 -0.90 -17.72
C PRO A 266 -42.60 0.60 -17.63
N GLN A 267 -42.54 1.15 -16.42
CA GLN A 267 -42.35 2.59 -16.23
C GLN A 267 -40.96 2.89 -16.79
N HIS A 268 -40.93 3.38 -18.02
CA HIS A 268 -39.70 3.91 -18.60
C HIS A 268 -39.45 5.25 -17.90
N GLU A 269 -38.45 5.29 -17.02
CA GLU A 269 -37.68 6.51 -16.74
C GLU A 269 -36.61 6.69 -17.81
#